data_AF-A0A674MWY7-F1
#
_entry.id   AF-A0A674MWY7-F1
#
_cell.length_a   1.000
_cell.length_b   1.000
_cell.length_c   1.000
_cell.angle_alpha   90.00
_cell.angle_beta   90.00
_cell.angle_gamma   90.00
#
_symmetry.space_group_name_H-M   'P 1'
#
loop_
_entity.id
_entity.type
_entity.pdbx_description
1 polymer ?
#
loop_
_entity_poly.entity_id
_entity_poly.type
_entity_poly.pdbx_seq_one_letter_code
_entity_poly.pdbx_strand_id
1 'polypeptide(L)'
;MLSDWYTMLYNPSPDYVNTLHCTQEAVYPLYTIILIYYKIACGLGKSDRFKSIYAALYFFPILTVLQAVGGGLLYYAFPYIILVLSLVTLAVYMSASEIQSFKSLVTKKKRLVVLFSHWLLHAYGIVSISRLDRLEQDLPLLALVPGPTLFYIATAKFTEPSRILSEGGSGH
;
A
#
# COMPACT_ATOMS: atom_id res chain seq x y z
N MET A 1 19.90 -9.76 -9.46
CA MET A 1 18.50 -9.73 -9.90
C MET A 1 17.64 -10.71 -9.12
N LEU A 2 17.73 -12.03 -9.33
CA LEU A 2 16.89 -12.98 -8.56
C LEU A 2 17.26 -13.02 -7.07
N SER A 3 18.54 -12.92 -6.75
CA SER A 3 19.06 -12.80 -5.37
C SER A 3 18.61 -11.53 -4.64
N ASP A 4 18.22 -10.47 -5.37
CA ASP A 4 17.69 -9.24 -4.76
C ASP A 4 16.27 -9.45 -4.23
N TRP A 5 15.55 -10.44 -4.81
CA TRP A 5 14.16 -10.76 -4.47
C TRP A 5 14.08 -11.92 -3.48
N TYR A 6 15.08 -12.81 -3.52
CA TYR A 6 15.19 -13.96 -2.62
C TYR A 6 16.57 -13.98 -1.97
N THR A 7 16.66 -13.47 -0.74
CA THR A 7 17.89 -13.46 0.05
C THR A 7 18.43 -14.85 0.37
N MET A 8 17.61 -15.90 0.29
CA MET A 8 18.06 -17.30 0.34
C MET A 8 19.10 -17.62 -0.75
N LEU A 9 19.05 -16.91 -1.87
CA LEU A 9 19.98 -17.07 -3.00
C LEU A 9 21.15 -16.06 -2.95
N TYR A 10 21.17 -15.17 -1.94
CA TYR A 10 22.20 -14.16 -1.80
C TYR A 10 23.24 -14.58 -0.74
N ASN A 11 24.50 -14.57 -1.15
CA ASN A 11 25.62 -14.93 -0.28
C ASN A 11 26.62 -13.78 -0.26
N PRO A 12 26.73 -13.00 0.84
CA PRO A 12 27.62 -11.85 0.88
C PRO A 12 29.10 -12.28 0.85
N SER A 13 29.93 -11.47 0.19
CA SER A 13 31.39 -11.60 0.18
C SER A 13 32.04 -10.31 0.70
N PRO A 14 32.09 -10.10 2.02
CA PRO A 14 32.82 -8.97 2.58
C PRO A 14 34.29 -9.03 2.11
N ASP A 15 34.77 -7.91 1.57
CA ASP A 15 36.12 -7.72 1.03
C ASP A 15 36.50 -8.63 -0.17
N TYR A 16 35.56 -9.33 -0.80
CA TYR A 16 35.81 -10.28 -1.90
C TYR A 16 36.76 -11.44 -1.57
N VAL A 17 37.14 -11.63 -0.30
CA VAL A 17 38.09 -12.67 0.12
C VAL A 17 37.37 -13.95 0.52
N ASN A 18 36.29 -13.84 1.29
CA ASN A 18 35.53 -14.99 1.78
C ASN A 18 34.04 -14.80 1.56
N THR A 19 33.37 -15.82 1.01
CA THR A 19 31.91 -15.85 0.88
C THR A 19 31.29 -16.41 2.15
N LEU A 20 30.49 -15.62 2.86
CA LEU A 20 29.77 -16.06 4.05
C LEU A 20 28.45 -16.70 3.66
N HIS A 21 28.25 -17.96 4.06
CA HIS A 21 27.01 -18.70 3.79
C HIS A 21 25.90 -18.38 4.81
N CYS A 22 25.20 -17.27 4.60
CA CYS A 22 24.16 -16.74 5.49
C CYS A 22 22.72 -17.17 5.14
N THR A 23 22.54 -18.24 4.35
CA THR A 23 21.28 -18.60 3.68
C THR A 23 20.07 -18.88 4.60
N GLN A 24 20.21 -18.77 5.92
CA GLN A 24 19.17 -19.08 6.91
C GLN A 24 18.74 -17.93 7.85
N GLU A 25 19.36 -16.75 7.83
CA GLU A 25 19.05 -15.71 8.84
C GLU A 25 18.01 -14.67 8.41
N ALA A 26 17.63 -14.61 7.13
CA ALA A 26 16.63 -13.65 6.65
C ALA A 26 15.20 -14.12 6.96
N VAL A 27 14.74 -13.93 8.21
CA VAL A 27 13.34 -14.11 8.57
C VAL A 27 12.54 -12.90 8.09
N TYR A 28 11.86 -13.02 6.96
CA TYR A 28 10.90 -12.00 6.50
C TYR A 28 9.63 -12.06 7.36
N PRO A 29 9.39 -11.10 8.27
CA PRO A 29 8.28 -11.21 9.23
C PRO A 29 6.92 -11.24 8.53
N LEU A 30 6.78 -10.49 7.42
CA LEU A 30 5.55 -10.44 6.64
C LEU A 30 5.26 -11.77 5.91
N TYR A 31 6.31 -12.43 5.43
CA TYR A 31 6.21 -13.70 4.72
C TYR A 31 5.82 -14.83 5.68
N THR A 32 6.45 -14.89 6.86
CA THR A 32 6.18 -15.94 7.84
C THR A 32 4.81 -15.77 8.50
N ILE A 33 4.35 -14.54 8.76
CA ILE A 33 3.02 -14.30 9.36
C ILE A 33 1.87 -14.78 8.47
N ILE A 34 1.98 -14.60 7.15
CA ILE A 34 0.95 -15.00 6.18
C ILE A 34 0.89 -16.54 6.09
N LEU A 35 2.05 -17.20 6.11
CA LEU A 35 2.11 -18.67 6.13
C LEU A 35 1.57 -19.24 7.45
N ILE A 36 1.84 -18.60 8.58
CA ILE A 36 1.27 -18.96 9.88
C ILE A 36 -0.25 -18.77 9.86
N TYR A 37 -0.74 -17.67 9.30
CA TYR A 37 -2.17 -17.43 9.13
C TYR A 37 -2.84 -18.52 8.29
N TYR A 38 -2.26 -18.92 7.15
CA TYR A 38 -2.80 -20.01 6.33
C TYR A 38 -2.80 -21.35 7.06
N LYS A 39 -1.78 -21.64 7.87
CA LYS A 39 -1.75 -22.84 8.72
C LYS A 39 -2.86 -22.83 9.78
N ILE A 40 -3.06 -21.70 10.46
CA ILE A 40 -4.11 -21.56 11.47
C ILE A 40 -5.50 -21.63 10.82
N ALA A 41 -5.70 -20.97 9.68
CA ALA A 41 -6.95 -21.00 8.93
C ALA A 41 -7.30 -22.42 8.42
N CYS A 42 -6.30 -23.20 8.02
CA CYS A 42 -6.47 -24.61 7.67
C CYS A 42 -6.88 -25.47 8.88
N GLY A 43 -6.36 -25.17 10.08
CA GLY A 43 -6.66 -25.92 11.32
C GLY A 43 -8.00 -25.57 11.98
N LEU A 44 -8.54 -24.37 11.74
CA LEU A 44 -9.76 -23.87 12.41
C LEU A 44 -11.04 -23.99 11.57
N GLY A 45 -11.01 -24.67 10.42
CA GLY A 45 -12.15 -24.84 9.52
C GLY A 45 -13.34 -25.58 10.14
N LYS A 46 -14.24 -24.86 10.81
CA LYS A 46 -15.61 -25.27 11.14
C LYS A 46 -16.58 -24.65 10.13
N SER A 47 -16.96 -25.39 9.09
CA SER A 47 -18.26 -25.37 8.40
C SER A 47 -18.14 -26.14 7.07
N ASP A 48 -19.13 -26.97 6.76
CA ASP A 48 -19.25 -27.83 5.57
C ASP A 48 -18.01 -28.63 5.19
N ARG A 49 -17.94 -29.86 5.72
CA ARG A 49 -16.85 -30.84 5.58
C ARG A 49 -16.31 -30.89 4.15
N PHE A 50 -17.16 -30.95 3.12
CA PHE A 50 -16.72 -31.08 1.73
C PHE A 50 -16.10 -29.80 1.14
N LYS A 51 -16.70 -28.62 1.33
CA LYS A 51 -16.13 -27.35 0.83
C LYS A 51 -14.85 -26.98 1.57
N SER A 52 -14.81 -27.24 2.88
CA SER A 52 -13.61 -27.04 3.70
C SER A 52 -12.47 -28.00 3.31
N ILE A 53 -12.78 -29.24 2.91
CA ILE A 53 -11.77 -30.19 2.41
C ILE A 53 -11.15 -29.70 1.10
N TYR A 54 -11.94 -29.23 0.13
CA TYR A 54 -11.40 -28.70 -1.14
C TYR A 54 -10.55 -27.44 -0.93
N ALA A 55 -10.97 -26.54 -0.02
CA ALA A 55 -10.18 -25.36 0.32
C ALA A 55 -8.84 -25.74 0.99
N ALA A 56 -8.85 -26.69 1.94
CA ALA A 56 -7.67 -27.20 2.63
C ALA A 56 -6.67 -27.90 1.68
N LEU A 57 -7.17 -28.69 0.73
CA LEU A 57 -6.32 -29.55 -0.11
C LEU A 57 -5.77 -28.83 -1.35
N TYR A 58 -6.51 -27.87 -1.92
CA TYR A 58 -6.11 -27.19 -3.16
C TYR A 58 -5.87 -25.69 -2.96
N PHE A 59 -6.80 -24.97 -2.33
CA PHE A 59 -6.72 -23.51 -2.26
C PHE A 59 -5.58 -23.02 -1.37
N PHE A 60 -5.45 -23.52 -0.14
CA PHE A 60 -4.38 -23.11 0.76
C PHE A 60 -2.98 -23.48 0.25
N PRO A 61 -2.71 -24.69 -0.28
CA PRO A 61 -1.41 -25.04 -0.86
C PRO A 61 -1.06 -24.21 -2.10
N ILE A 62 -2.04 -23.89 -2.95
CA ILE A 62 -1.81 -23.00 -4.09
C ILE A 62 -1.45 -21.60 -3.59
N LEU A 63 -2.16 -21.07 -2.59
CA LEU A 63 -1.83 -19.78 -1.98
C LEU A 63 -0.46 -19.77 -1.29
N THR A 64 -0.07 -20.86 -0.63
CA THR A 64 1.27 -20.93 0.00
C THR A 64 2.37 -21.00 -1.05
N VAL A 65 2.18 -21.70 -2.16
CA VAL A 65 3.15 -21.72 -3.28
C VAL A 65 3.21 -20.36 -3.97
N LEU A 66 2.06 -19.73 -4.23
CA LEU A 66 2.02 -18.37 -4.80
C LEU A 66 2.66 -17.34 -3.87
N GLN A 67 2.43 -17.44 -2.55
CA GLN A 67 3.09 -16.60 -1.56
C GLN A 67 4.59 -16.91 -1.48
N ALA A 68 4.98 -18.18 -1.62
CA ALA A 68 6.37 -18.59 -1.56
C ALA A 68 7.19 -18.05 -2.74
N VAL A 69 6.62 -18.13 -3.93
CA VAL A 69 7.24 -17.61 -5.14
C VAL A 69 7.07 -16.08 -5.21
N GLY A 70 5.86 -15.55 -5.03
CA GLY A 70 5.57 -14.12 -5.22
C GLY A 70 5.90 -13.21 -4.04
N GLY A 71 6.12 -13.75 -2.83
CA GLY A 71 6.24 -12.96 -1.59
C GLY A 71 7.44 -12.04 -1.56
N GLY A 72 8.59 -12.46 -2.13
CA GLY A 72 9.78 -11.61 -2.25
C GLY A 72 9.54 -10.40 -3.17
N LEU A 73 8.88 -10.62 -4.30
CA LEU A 73 8.49 -9.55 -5.23
C LEU A 73 7.47 -8.60 -4.59
N LEU A 74 6.50 -9.14 -3.85
CA LEU A 74 5.50 -8.34 -3.13
C LEU A 74 6.17 -7.48 -2.06
N TYR A 75 7.15 -8.01 -1.33
CA TYR A 75 7.93 -7.24 -0.35
C TYR A 75 8.72 -6.10 -1.00
N TYR A 76 9.36 -6.36 -2.15
CA TYR A 76 10.07 -5.33 -2.90
C TYR A 76 9.12 -4.25 -3.47
N ALA A 77 7.96 -4.66 -3.97
CA ALA A 77 6.96 -3.76 -4.56
C ALA A 77 6.08 -3.05 -3.52
N PHE A 78 6.01 -3.56 -2.29
CA PHE A 78 5.17 -3.07 -1.19
C PHE A 78 5.14 -1.55 -1.03
N PRO A 79 6.29 -0.86 -0.91
CA PRO A 79 6.27 0.58 -0.68
C PRO A 79 5.64 1.35 -1.85
N TYR A 80 5.86 0.89 -3.08
CA TYR A 80 5.25 1.48 -4.29
C TYR A 80 3.75 1.19 -4.36
N ILE A 81 3.34 -0.03 -4.02
CA ILE A 81 1.93 -0.44 -4.00
C ILE A 81 1.15 0.43 -3.01
N ILE A 82 1.64 0.61 -1.78
CA ILE A 82 0.99 1.44 -0.77
C ILE A 82 0.94 2.90 -1.20
N LEU A 83 2.00 3.43 -1.79
CA LEU A 83 2.04 4.80 -2.28
C LEU A 83 1.00 5.04 -3.38
N VAL A 84 0.93 4.17 -4.39
CA VAL A 84 -0.04 4.29 -5.49
C VAL A 84 -1.47 4.08 -5.00
N LEU A 85 -1.71 3.03 -4.21
CA LEU A 85 -3.05 2.76 -3.68
C LEU A 85 -3.55 3.88 -2.78
N SER A 86 -2.70 4.44 -1.90
CA SER A 86 -3.09 5.56 -1.04
C SER A 86 -3.46 6.82 -1.83
N LEU A 87 -2.79 7.09 -2.96
CA LEU A 87 -3.16 8.19 -3.86
C LEU A 87 -4.49 7.94 -4.55
N VAL A 88 -4.68 6.73 -5.10
CA VAL A 88 -5.91 6.37 -5.81
C VAL A 88 -7.10 6.37 -4.86
N THR A 89 -7.00 5.76 -3.67
CA THR A 89 -8.10 5.74 -2.70
C THR A 89 -8.43 7.14 -2.20
N LEU A 90 -7.43 8.00 -2.01
CA LEU A 90 -7.64 9.39 -1.65
C LEU A 90 -8.37 10.17 -2.76
N ALA A 91 -7.97 9.99 -4.02
CA ALA A 91 -8.62 10.63 -5.16
C ALA A 91 -10.07 10.18 -5.32
N VAL A 92 -10.32 8.86 -5.22
CA VAL A 92 -11.67 8.28 -5.27
C VAL A 92 -12.51 8.79 -4.10
N TYR A 93 -11.96 8.84 -2.89
CA TYR A 93 -12.65 9.35 -1.71
C TYR A 93 -13.07 10.82 -1.86
N MET A 94 -12.16 11.67 -2.33
CA MET A 94 -12.43 13.10 -2.55
C MET A 94 -13.48 13.32 -3.64
N SER A 95 -13.39 12.55 -4.74
CA SER A 95 -14.36 12.59 -5.84
C SER A 95 -15.75 12.11 -5.41
N ALA A 96 -15.85 10.96 -4.73
CA ALA A 96 -17.13 10.39 -4.31
C ALA A 96 -17.79 11.17 -3.17
N SER A 97 -17.00 11.89 -2.36
CA SER A 97 -17.50 12.69 -1.24
C SER A 97 -17.87 14.13 -1.62
N GLU A 98 -17.66 14.52 -2.89
CA GLU A 98 -17.90 15.86 -3.45
C GLU A 98 -17.31 16.98 -2.56
N ILE A 99 -16.04 16.84 -2.19
CA ILE A 99 -15.38 17.79 -1.28
C ILE A 99 -14.87 18.99 -2.07
N GLN A 100 -15.70 20.02 -2.20
CA GLN A 100 -15.38 21.21 -2.99
C GLN A 100 -14.58 22.30 -2.23
N SER A 101 -14.60 22.29 -0.89
CA SER A 101 -14.02 23.39 -0.09
C SER A 101 -13.51 22.90 1.27
N PHE A 102 -12.46 23.54 1.78
CA PHE A 102 -11.94 23.32 3.14
C PHE A 102 -13.02 23.48 4.21
N LYS A 103 -13.97 24.41 4.02
CA LYS A 103 -15.06 24.62 4.99
C LYS A 103 -15.96 23.39 5.11
N SER A 104 -16.29 22.73 4.00
CA SER A 104 -17.14 21.53 3.99
C SER A 104 -16.41 20.29 4.52
N LEU A 105 -15.08 20.30 4.46
CA LEU A 105 -14.21 19.28 5.05
C LEU A 105 -14.16 19.40 6.58
N VAL A 106 -13.89 20.59 7.11
CA VAL A 106 -13.76 20.84 8.57
C VAL A 106 -15.11 20.73 9.29
N THR A 107 -16.22 21.08 8.63
CA THR A 107 -17.56 21.03 9.23
C THR A 107 -18.01 19.60 9.60
N LYS A 108 -17.56 18.58 8.85
CA LYS A 108 -17.97 17.18 9.08
C LYS A 108 -16.83 16.38 9.70
N LYS A 109 -16.86 16.16 11.02
CA LYS A 109 -15.85 15.38 11.77
C LYS A 109 -15.52 14.02 11.12
N LYS A 110 -16.52 13.29 10.61
CA LYS A 110 -16.31 12.00 9.92
C LYS A 110 -15.39 12.11 8.69
N ARG A 111 -15.49 13.20 7.91
CA ARG A 111 -14.66 13.42 6.72
C ARG A 111 -13.20 13.69 7.09
N LEU A 112 -13.00 14.45 8.16
CA LEU A 112 -11.67 14.74 8.69
C LEU A 112 -10.97 13.47 9.19
N VAL A 113 -11.68 12.59 9.90
CA VAL A 113 -11.12 11.30 10.35
C VAL A 113 -10.68 10.44 9.17
N VAL A 114 -11.52 10.29 8.14
CA VAL A 114 -11.17 9.49 6.96
C VAL A 114 -10.00 10.11 6.20
N LEU A 115 -9.95 11.44 6.07
CA LEU A 115 -8.84 12.14 5.43
C LEU A 115 -7.53 11.93 6.19
N PHE A 116 -7.56 12.08 7.51
CA PHE A 116 -6.40 11.86 8.35
C PHE A 116 -5.89 10.41 8.25
N SER A 117 -6.78 9.42 8.20
CA SER A 117 -6.40 8.03 7.94
C SER A 117 -5.70 7.85 6.59
N HIS A 118 -6.15 8.53 5.53
CA HIS A 118 -5.48 8.49 4.23
C HIS A 118 -4.10 9.17 4.27
N TRP A 119 -3.97 10.29 4.99
CA TRP A 119 -2.69 10.96 5.20
C TRP A 119 -1.69 10.08 5.96
N LEU A 120 -2.13 9.40 7.02
CA LEU A 120 -1.30 8.45 7.75
C LEU A 120 -0.85 7.30 6.85
N LEU A 121 -1.75 6.74 6.04
CA LEU A 121 -1.42 5.68 5.10
C LEU A 121 -0.43 6.16 4.02
N HIS A 122 -0.61 7.37 3.50
CA HIS A 122 0.27 7.94 2.49
C HIS A 122 1.64 8.29 3.07
N ALA A 123 1.68 8.86 4.27
CA ALA A 123 2.91 9.10 5.04
C ALA A 123 3.66 7.79 5.30
N TYR A 124 2.96 6.73 5.68
CA TYR A 124 3.54 5.41 5.85
C TYR A 124 4.14 4.88 4.54
N GLY A 125 3.49 5.09 3.40
CA GLY A 125 4.05 4.77 2.08
C GLY A 125 5.36 5.52 1.79
N ILE A 126 5.42 6.82 2.07
CA ILE A 126 6.63 7.63 1.90
C ILE A 126 7.76 7.14 2.81
N VAL A 127 7.45 6.92 4.09
CA VAL A 127 8.40 6.40 5.08
C VAL A 127 8.91 5.01 4.69
N SER A 128 8.08 4.17 4.07
CA SER A 128 8.48 2.84 3.63
C SER A 128 9.47 2.83 2.44
N ILE A 129 9.54 3.92 1.67
CA ILE A 129 10.56 4.13 0.62
C ILE A 129 11.83 4.79 1.20
N SER A 130 11.62 5.70 2.14
CA SER A 130 12.67 6.51 2.75
C SER A 130 13.64 5.63 3.54
N ARG A 131 14.92 5.65 3.16
CA ARG A 131 15.95 4.95 3.94
C ARG A 131 16.25 5.81 5.17
N LEU A 132 15.91 5.29 6.35
CA LEU A 132 15.98 5.96 7.65
C LEU A 132 17.35 6.60 7.97
N ASP A 133 18.41 6.24 7.24
CA ASP A 133 19.76 6.79 7.32
C ASP A 133 19.85 8.29 6.94
N ARG A 134 18.87 8.87 6.24
CA ARG A 134 18.88 10.29 5.82
C ARG A 134 17.57 11.04 6.10
N LEU A 135 17.14 11.00 7.36
CA LEU A 135 15.93 11.67 7.85
C LEU A 135 15.80 13.16 7.44
N GLU A 136 16.91 13.90 7.30
CA GLU A 136 16.89 15.30 6.86
C GLU A 136 16.46 15.49 5.39
N GLN A 137 16.73 14.51 4.52
CA GLN A 137 16.36 14.55 3.10
C GLN A 137 14.91 14.10 2.89
N ASP A 138 14.38 13.26 3.78
CA ASP A 138 13.03 12.68 3.66
C ASP A 138 11.94 13.54 4.35
N LEU A 139 12.34 14.46 5.24
CA LEU A 139 11.46 15.42 5.91
C LEU A 139 10.62 16.29 4.94
N PRO A 140 11.17 16.89 3.85
CA PRO A 140 10.37 17.63 2.88
C PRO A 140 9.39 16.73 2.10
N LEU A 141 9.71 15.46 1.87
CA LEU A 141 8.77 14.51 1.25
C LEU A 141 7.57 14.27 2.16
N LEU A 142 7.80 14.15 3.48
CA LEU A 142 6.73 13.97 4.46
C LEU A 142 5.83 15.21 4.58
N ALA A 143 6.40 16.41 4.39
CA ALA A 143 5.62 17.65 4.31
C ALA A 143 4.68 17.68 3.08
N LEU A 144 4.94 16.84 2.07
CA LEU A 144 4.12 16.74 0.86
C LEU A 144 2.91 15.80 1.00
N VAL A 145 2.75 15.13 2.14
CA VAL A 145 1.61 14.23 2.43
C VAL A 145 0.24 14.87 2.19
N PRO A 146 -0.04 16.12 2.63
CA PRO A 146 -1.31 16.78 2.31
C PRO A 146 -1.36 17.30 0.85
N GLY A 147 -0.26 17.31 0.12
CA GLY A 147 -0.13 17.84 -1.24
C GLY A 147 -1.24 17.40 -2.20
N PRO A 148 -1.55 16.09 -2.33
CA PRO A 148 -2.63 15.61 -3.19
C PRO A 148 -4.00 16.20 -2.83
N THR A 149 -4.27 16.42 -1.54
CA THR A 149 -5.54 17.00 -1.09
C THR A 149 -5.63 18.49 -1.38
N LEU A 150 -4.54 19.22 -1.16
CA LEU A 150 -4.45 20.64 -1.49
C LEU A 150 -4.61 20.84 -3.00
N PHE A 151 -3.95 20.00 -3.80
CA PHE A 151 -4.05 20.00 -5.25
C PHE A 151 -5.48 19.72 -5.72
N TYR A 152 -6.15 18.72 -5.14
CA TYR A 152 -7.54 18.42 -5.45
C TYR A 152 -8.45 19.62 -5.14
N ILE A 153 -8.34 20.23 -3.95
CA ILE A 153 -9.20 21.36 -3.57
C ILE A 153 -8.94 22.59 -4.46
N ALA A 154 -7.68 22.83 -4.84
CA ALA A 154 -7.33 23.92 -5.76
C ALA A 154 -7.91 23.71 -7.17
N THR A 155 -7.96 22.46 -7.64
CA THR A 155 -8.43 22.12 -8.98
C THR A 155 -9.94 21.85 -9.05
N ALA A 156 -10.58 21.42 -7.96
CA ALA A 156 -11.99 21.03 -7.92
C ALA A 156 -12.95 22.12 -8.44
N LYS A 157 -12.63 23.40 -8.20
CA LYS A 157 -13.41 24.54 -8.70
C LYS A 157 -13.42 24.68 -10.23
N PHE A 158 -12.40 24.15 -10.91
CA PHE A 158 -12.27 24.21 -12.36
C PHE A 158 -12.85 22.97 -13.06
N THR A 159 -13.01 21.87 -12.32
CA THR A 159 -13.47 20.58 -12.87
C THR A 159 -14.97 20.36 -12.71
N GLU A 160 -15.72 21.38 -12.28
CA GLU A 160 -17.14 21.25 -11.95
C GLU A 160 -18.03 21.28 -13.22
N PRO A 161 -18.77 20.19 -13.55
CA PRO A 161 -19.53 20.11 -14.81
C PRO A 161 -20.64 21.15 -14.92
N SER A 162 -21.28 21.48 -13.79
CA SER A 162 -22.35 22.48 -13.70
C SER A 162 -21.88 23.86 -14.17
N ARG A 163 -20.64 24.22 -13.84
CA ARG A 163 -20.05 25.49 -14.26
C ARG A 163 -19.76 25.51 -15.76
N ILE A 164 -19.20 24.43 -16.30
CA ILE A 164 -18.92 24.29 -17.74
C ILE A 164 -20.21 24.40 -18.57
N LEU A 165 -21.30 23.78 -18.10
CA LEU A 165 -22.61 23.88 -18.75
C LEU A 165 -23.20 25.29 -18.64
N SER A 166 -23.03 25.97 -17.51
CA SER A 166 -23.54 27.35 -17.32
C SER A 166 -22.76 28.41 -18.12
N GLU A 167 -21.44 28.29 -18.22
CA GLU A 167 -20.60 29.20 -19.01
C GLU A 167 -20.75 28.94 -20.52
N GLY A 168 -20.96 27.68 -20.94
CA GLY A 168 -21.26 27.32 -22.34
C GLY A 168 -22.67 27.70 -22.80
N GLY A 169 -23.65 27.76 -21.90
CA GLY A 169 -25.03 28.13 -22.22
C GLY A 169 -25.30 29.64 -22.28
N SER A 170 -24.42 30.47 -21.70
CA SER A 170 -24.56 31.94 -21.69
C SER A 170 -23.97 32.63 -22.92
N GLY A 171 -23.45 31.87 -23.89
CA GLY A 171 -22.76 32.35 -25.08
C GLY A 171 -23.60 32.44 -26.36
N HIS A 172 -24.92 32.21 -26.30
CA HIS A 172 -25.85 32.34 -27.44
C HIS A 172 -26.98 33.33 -27.12
#